data_AF-A0A9X2EAV1-F1
#
_entry.id   AF-A0A9X2EAV1-F1
#
_cell.length_a   1.000
_cell.length_b   1.000
_cell.length_c   1.000
_cell.angle_alpha   90.00
_cell.angle_beta   90.00
_cell.angle_gamma   90.00
#
_symmetry.space_group_name_H-M   'P 1'
#
loop_
_entity.id
_entity.type
_entity.pdbx_description
1 polymer ?
#
loop_
_entity_poly.entity_id
_entity_poly.type
_entity_poly.pdbx_seq_one_letter_code
_entity_poly.pdbx_strand_id
1 'polypeptide(L)'
;MASQDGVIIEQESAVELRQLFVLWGDLLRMHHPPLAHLPARTAVHARTTAAWTTAELEQTVTGFAALLDPRQAVQLVVDREVDIRPRLPRIITPTVVLASGQDRIIEIDEQRAVAAAIPRAEYREFDAGHALPAEDSAGFVEVVAEFLGRHRISA
;
A
#
# COMPACT_ATOMS: atom_id res chain seq x y z
N MET A 1 -26.90 -11.95 19.61
CA MET A 1 -25.73 -12.57 18.96
C MET A 1 -25.05 -11.50 18.14
N ALA A 2 -24.03 -10.85 18.69
CA ALA A 2 -23.16 -9.98 17.91
C ALA A 2 -22.22 -10.88 17.09
N SER A 3 -22.15 -10.66 15.78
CA SER A 3 -21.32 -11.43 14.85
C SER A 3 -19.85 -11.32 15.26
N GLN A 4 -19.22 -12.46 15.55
CA GLN A 4 -17.79 -12.57 15.86
C GLN A 4 -16.90 -12.43 14.61
N ASP A 5 -17.49 -12.31 13.43
CA ASP A 5 -16.77 -12.38 12.15
C ASP A 5 -15.91 -11.15 11.87
N GLY A 6 -16.22 -9.98 12.45
CA GLY A 6 -15.44 -8.74 12.24
C GLY A 6 -14.15 -8.66 13.08
N VAL A 7 -14.13 -9.31 14.25
CA VAL A 7 -12.99 -9.21 15.19
C VAL A 7 -11.85 -10.15 14.79
N ILE A 8 -12.15 -11.27 14.14
CA ILE A 8 -11.14 -12.25 13.73
C ILE A 8 -10.34 -11.74 12.53
N ILE A 9 -11.00 -11.13 11.54
CA ILE A 9 -10.35 -10.61 10.32
C ILE A 9 -9.40 -9.44 10.64
N GLU A 10 -9.82 -8.49 11.50
CA GLU A 10 -8.95 -7.40 11.95
C GLU A 10 -7.73 -7.88 12.73
N GLN A 11 -7.84 -9.01 13.46
CA GLN A 11 -6.69 -9.58 14.18
C GLN A 11 -5.77 -10.40 13.29
N GLU A 12 -6.31 -11.13 12.32
CA GLU A 12 -5.53 -11.93 11.36
C GLU A 12 -4.72 -11.02 10.43
N SER A 13 -5.34 -9.99 9.85
CA SER A 13 -4.64 -8.99 9.02
C SER A 13 -3.54 -8.26 9.79
N ALA A 14 -3.78 -7.92 11.06
CA ALA A 14 -2.78 -7.30 11.93
C ALA A 14 -1.58 -8.21 12.25
N VAL A 15 -1.81 -9.53 12.33
CA VAL A 15 -0.75 -10.52 12.55
C VAL A 15 0.09 -10.70 11.28
N GLU A 16 -0.54 -10.89 10.13
CA GLU A 16 0.15 -11.04 8.84
C GLU A 16 0.97 -9.80 8.50
N LEU A 17 0.38 -8.62 8.67
CA LEU A 17 1.08 -7.34 8.47
C LEU A 17 2.29 -7.21 9.41
N ARG A 18 2.13 -7.56 10.69
CA ARG A 18 3.23 -7.55 11.65
C ARG A 18 4.35 -8.51 11.25
N GLN A 19 4.01 -9.71 10.77
CA GLN A 19 5.00 -10.68 10.29
C GLN A 19 5.75 -10.15 9.07
N LEU A 20 5.04 -9.56 8.10
CA LEU A 20 5.63 -8.96 6.91
C LEU A 20 6.64 -7.87 7.26
N PHE A 21 6.28 -6.95 8.15
CA PHE A 21 7.15 -5.85 8.57
C PHE A 21 8.37 -6.31 9.39
N VAL A 22 8.24 -7.37 10.19
CA VAL A 22 9.39 -8.00 10.87
C VAL A 22 10.35 -8.59 9.85
N LEU A 23 9.85 -9.39 8.91
CA LEU A 23 10.66 -10.00 7.85
C LEU A 23 11.39 -8.95 7.01
N TRP A 24 10.68 -7.89 6.59
CA TRP A 24 11.27 -6.79 5.85
C TRP A 24 12.41 -6.13 6.67
N GLY A 25 12.15 -5.79 7.94
CA GLY A 25 13.14 -5.16 8.80
C GLY A 25 14.40 -6.02 9.02
N ASP A 26 14.25 -7.33 9.15
CA ASP A 26 15.37 -8.27 9.25
C ASP A 26 16.17 -8.32 7.95
N LEU A 27 15.51 -8.48 6.80
CA LEU A 27 16.15 -8.55 5.48
C LEU A 27 16.89 -7.24 5.12
N LEU A 28 16.34 -6.09 5.50
CA LEU A 28 16.96 -4.78 5.26
C LEU A 28 18.24 -4.60 6.09
N ARG A 29 18.23 -5.04 7.36
CA ARG A 29 19.42 -5.02 8.23
C ARG A 29 20.53 -5.96 7.78
N MET A 30 20.17 -7.06 7.13
CA MET A 30 21.14 -8.03 6.59
C MET A 30 21.74 -7.61 5.24
N HIS A 31 21.37 -6.44 4.68
CA HIS A 31 21.82 -5.93 3.37
C HIS A 31 21.69 -6.97 2.23
N HIS A 32 20.57 -7.70 2.21
CA HIS A 32 20.45 -8.89 1.38
C HIS A 32 19.76 -8.58 0.04
N PRO A 33 20.37 -8.87 -1.14
CA PRO A 33 19.71 -8.74 -2.44
C PRO A 33 18.33 -9.43 -2.50
N PRO A 34 18.11 -10.55 -1.79
CA PRO A 34 16.80 -11.18 -1.66
C PRO A 34 15.66 -10.34 -1.09
N LEU A 35 15.91 -9.21 -0.40
CA LEU A 35 14.82 -8.33 0.04
C LEU A 35 13.96 -7.87 -1.14
N ALA A 36 14.56 -7.64 -2.31
CA ALA A 36 13.84 -7.16 -3.48
C ALA A 36 12.82 -8.16 -4.05
N HIS A 37 12.88 -9.45 -3.67
CA HIS A 37 11.86 -10.42 -4.02
C HIS A 37 10.57 -10.26 -3.21
N LEU A 38 10.65 -9.63 -2.03
CA LEU A 38 9.49 -9.39 -1.19
C LEU A 38 8.47 -8.44 -1.87
N PRO A 39 8.84 -7.20 -2.27
CA PRO A 39 7.92 -6.32 -2.97
C PRO A 39 7.51 -6.86 -4.34
N ALA A 40 8.36 -7.63 -5.04
CA ALA A 40 7.96 -8.30 -6.28
C ALA A 40 6.76 -9.25 -6.11
N ARG A 41 6.54 -9.78 -4.89
CA ARG A 41 5.42 -10.67 -4.56
C ARG A 41 4.25 -9.95 -3.88
N THR A 42 4.51 -8.94 -3.06
CA THR A 42 3.50 -8.28 -2.23
C THR A 42 2.96 -7.00 -2.85
N ALA A 43 3.77 -6.29 -3.65
CA ALA A 43 3.40 -5.00 -4.20
C ALA A 43 2.65 -5.09 -5.53
N VAL A 44 2.69 -6.24 -6.20
CA VAL A 44 2.10 -6.42 -7.54
C VAL A 44 0.98 -7.45 -7.47
N HIS A 45 -0.10 -7.22 -8.21
CA HIS A 45 -1.21 -8.15 -8.28
C HIS A 45 -0.74 -9.55 -8.73
N ALA A 46 -1.19 -10.60 -8.02
CA ALA A 46 -0.88 -11.99 -8.39
C ALA A 46 -1.15 -12.34 -9.86
N ARG A 47 -2.21 -11.81 -10.48
CA ARG A 47 -2.50 -12.10 -11.90
C ARG A 47 -1.42 -11.55 -12.82
N THR A 48 -0.90 -10.35 -12.53
CA THR A 48 0.24 -9.74 -13.22
C THR A 48 1.48 -10.62 -13.04
N THR A 49 1.78 -11.02 -11.80
CA THR A 49 2.98 -11.85 -11.52
C THR A 49 2.91 -13.26 -12.12
N ALA A 50 1.70 -13.83 -12.28
CA ALA A 50 1.51 -15.16 -12.84
C ALA A 50 1.78 -15.22 -14.35
N ALA A 51 1.75 -14.07 -15.03
CA ALA A 51 2.05 -13.96 -16.45
C ALA A 51 3.53 -13.69 -16.73
N TRP A 52 4.34 -13.38 -15.70
CA TRP A 52 5.74 -13.04 -15.88
C TRP A 52 6.59 -14.22 -16.34
N THR A 53 7.49 -13.93 -17.27
CA THR A 53 8.68 -14.72 -17.55
C THR A 53 9.71 -14.56 -16.42
N THR A 54 10.68 -15.46 -16.35
CA THR A 54 11.82 -15.33 -15.43
C THR A 54 12.59 -14.03 -15.65
N ALA A 55 12.75 -13.59 -16.90
CA ALA A 55 13.45 -12.34 -17.22
C ALA A 55 12.70 -11.11 -16.71
N GLU A 56 11.37 -11.07 -16.82
CA GLU A 56 10.55 -9.97 -16.27
C GLU A 56 10.60 -9.96 -14.74
N LEU A 57 10.56 -11.14 -14.10
CA LEU A 57 10.75 -11.23 -12.64
C LEU A 57 12.12 -10.67 -12.23
N GLU A 58 13.20 -11.09 -12.88
CA GLU A 58 14.56 -10.62 -12.59
C GLU A 58 14.71 -9.10 -12.80
N GLN A 59 14.09 -8.56 -13.86
CA GLN A 59 14.06 -7.13 -14.12
C GLN A 59 13.29 -6.37 -13.03
N THR A 60 12.12 -6.87 -12.61
CA THR A 60 11.32 -6.27 -11.54
C THR A 60 12.05 -6.32 -10.20
N VAL A 61 12.69 -7.45 -9.87
CA VAL A 61 13.52 -7.58 -8.66
C VAL A 61 14.68 -6.58 -8.70
N THR A 62 15.33 -6.42 -9.86
CA THR A 62 16.40 -5.42 -10.03
C THR A 62 15.88 -4.00 -9.82
N GLY A 63 14.69 -3.69 -10.36
CA GLY A 63 14.01 -2.41 -10.16
C GLY A 63 13.73 -2.13 -8.68
N PHE A 64 13.15 -3.09 -7.96
CA PHE A 64 12.92 -2.95 -6.52
C PHE A 64 14.22 -2.83 -5.73
N ALA A 65 15.26 -3.58 -6.08
CA ALA A 65 16.56 -3.48 -5.42
C ALA A 65 17.14 -2.07 -5.51
N ALA A 66 16.93 -1.37 -6.64
CA ALA A 66 17.37 0.02 -6.81
C ALA A 66 16.58 1.04 -5.95
N LEU A 67 15.41 0.67 -5.43
CA LEU A 67 14.59 1.51 -4.55
C LEU A 67 14.89 1.28 -3.06
N LEU A 68 15.68 0.26 -2.71
CA LEU A 68 16.00 -0.06 -1.33
C LEU A 68 17.12 0.85 -0.80
N ASP A 69 16.86 1.49 0.35
CA ASP A 69 17.85 2.24 1.12
C ASP A 69 17.83 1.73 2.57
N PRO A 70 18.98 1.36 3.17
CA PRO A 70 19.04 0.97 4.58
C PRO A 70 18.37 1.94 5.56
N ARG A 71 18.29 3.24 5.23
CA ARG A 71 17.58 4.27 6.02
C ARG A 71 16.08 3.99 6.15
N GLN A 72 15.49 3.22 5.25
CA GLN A 72 14.09 2.78 5.34
C GLN A 72 13.84 1.90 6.58
N ALA A 73 14.88 1.36 7.24
CA ALA A 73 14.72 0.64 8.50
C ALA A 73 14.10 1.52 9.58
N VAL A 74 14.41 2.81 9.60
CA VAL A 74 13.80 3.77 10.54
C VAL A 74 12.33 3.98 10.20
N GLN A 75 11.98 4.04 8.91
CA GLN A 75 10.59 4.13 8.47
C GLN A 75 9.79 2.92 8.93
N LEU A 76 10.31 1.69 8.79
CA LEU A 76 9.63 0.47 9.23
C LEU A 76 9.38 0.43 10.75
N VAL A 77 10.23 1.07 11.55
CA VAL A 77 9.97 1.23 13.00
C VAL A 77 8.79 2.17 13.22
N VAL A 78 8.80 3.33 12.55
CA VAL A 78 7.73 4.33 12.65
C VAL A 78 6.39 3.77 12.19
N ASP A 79 6.34 3.07 11.07
CA ASP A 79 5.12 2.45 10.51
C ASP A 79 4.46 1.47 11.51
N ARG A 80 5.25 0.87 12.41
CA ARG A 80 4.76 -0.10 13.41
C ARG A 80 4.34 0.52 14.73
N GLU A 81 4.87 1.70 15.06
CA GLU A 81 4.74 2.29 16.40
C GLU A 81 3.86 3.54 16.42
N VAL A 82 3.74 4.24 15.29
CA VAL A 82 3.03 5.51 15.22
C VAL A 82 1.62 5.31 14.68
N ASP A 83 0.63 5.50 15.56
CA ASP A 83 -0.77 5.58 15.17
C ASP A 83 -1.15 7.00 14.74
N ILE A 84 -1.47 7.17 13.45
CA ILE A 84 -1.94 8.44 12.90
C ILE A 84 -3.47 8.54 12.79
N ARG A 85 -4.23 7.46 13.06
CA ARG A 85 -5.70 7.43 12.93
C ARG A 85 -6.40 8.56 13.70
N PRO A 86 -5.99 8.94 14.93
CA PRO A 86 -6.60 10.07 15.64
C PRO A 86 -6.43 11.44 14.95
N ARG A 87 -5.53 11.56 13.97
CA ARG A 87 -5.29 12.79 13.21
C ARG A 87 -6.17 12.89 11.96
N LEU A 88 -6.66 11.78 11.42
CA LEU A 88 -7.45 11.74 10.18
C LEU A 88 -8.71 12.63 10.23
N PRO A 89 -9.46 12.70 11.35
CA PRO A 89 -10.63 13.59 11.45
C PRO A 89 -10.29 15.10 11.36
N ARG A 90 -9.01 15.48 11.50
CA ARG A 90 -8.58 16.88 11.42
C ARG A 90 -8.26 17.34 9.99
N ILE A 91 -8.27 16.43 9.02
CA ILE A 91 -8.01 16.76 7.62
C ILE A 91 -9.22 17.53 7.06
N ILE A 92 -8.98 18.78 6.66
CA ILE A 92 -10.01 19.67 6.09
C ILE A 92 -9.82 19.92 4.59
N THR A 93 -8.64 19.60 4.05
CA THR A 93 -8.34 19.72 2.63
C THR A 93 -9.12 18.66 1.84
N PRO A 94 -9.59 18.98 0.61
CA PRO A 94 -10.12 17.96 -0.28
C PRO A 94 -9.16 16.78 -0.36
N THR A 95 -9.69 15.57 -0.21
CA THR A 95 -8.89 14.35 -0.19
C THR A 95 -9.57 13.30 -1.05
N VAL A 96 -8.78 12.58 -1.85
CA VAL A 96 -9.19 11.35 -2.52
C VAL A 96 -8.29 10.22 -2.04
N VAL A 97 -8.89 9.09 -1.65
CA VAL A 97 -8.21 7.84 -1.33
C VAL A 97 -8.31 6.92 -2.53
N LEU A 98 -7.17 6.57 -3.11
CA LEU A 98 -7.03 5.59 -4.18
C LEU A 98 -6.61 4.27 -3.54
N ALA A 99 -7.51 3.29 -3.56
CA ALA A 99 -7.33 2.03 -2.88
C ALA A 99 -7.09 0.88 -3.86
N SER A 100 -6.13 0.03 -3.55
CA SER A 100 -5.75 -1.15 -4.33
C SER A 100 -6.35 -2.40 -3.71
N GLY A 101 -7.32 -3.01 -4.38
CA GLY A 101 -8.04 -4.18 -3.87
C GLY A 101 -7.21 -5.47 -3.81
N GLN A 102 -6.02 -5.50 -4.43
CA GLN A 102 -5.12 -6.66 -4.47
C GLN A 102 -3.78 -6.35 -3.79
N ASP A 103 -3.71 -5.27 -3.01
CA ASP A 103 -2.57 -4.91 -2.18
C ASP A 103 -2.41 -5.91 -1.03
N ARG A 104 -1.22 -6.52 -0.92
CA ARG A 104 -0.86 -7.48 0.14
C ARG A 104 0.09 -6.90 1.19
N ILE A 105 0.34 -5.61 1.10
CA ILE A 105 1.08 -4.85 2.10
C ILE A 105 0.05 -4.14 2.98
N ILE A 106 -0.91 -3.43 2.37
CA ILE A 106 -1.97 -2.75 3.10
C ILE A 106 -3.30 -3.33 2.63
N GLU A 107 -3.91 -4.18 3.43
CA GLU A 107 -5.17 -4.84 3.07
C GLU A 107 -6.30 -3.83 2.83
N ILE A 108 -7.28 -4.20 1.98
CA ILE A 108 -8.31 -3.27 1.50
C ILE A 108 -9.16 -2.65 2.61
N ASP A 109 -9.40 -3.38 3.71
CA ASP A 109 -10.20 -2.89 4.83
C ASP A 109 -9.48 -1.76 5.60
N GLU A 110 -8.15 -1.80 5.71
CA GLU A 110 -7.36 -0.70 6.27
C GLU A 110 -7.46 0.55 5.39
N GLN A 111 -7.41 0.38 4.07
CA GLN A 111 -7.54 1.49 3.12
C GLN A 111 -8.95 2.13 3.18
N ARG A 112 -10.00 1.30 3.30
CA ARG A 112 -11.38 1.76 3.53
C ARG A 112 -11.52 2.48 4.87
N ALA A 113 -10.89 1.98 5.92
CA ALA A 113 -10.90 2.61 7.24
C ALA A 113 -10.26 4.01 7.20
N VAL A 114 -9.15 4.18 6.47
CA VAL A 114 -8.54 5.50 6.24
C VAL A 114 -9.52 6.44 5.53
N ALA A 115 -10.15 6.00 4.44
CA ALA A 115 -11.12 6.82 3.72
C ALA A 115 -12.32 7.23 4.59
N ALA A 116 -12.86 6.31 5.39
CA ALA A 116 -13.99 6.58 6.28
C ALA A 116 -13.64 7.55 7.42
N ALA A 117 -12.38 7.57 7.87
CA ALA A 117 -11.92 8.44 8.95
C ALA A 117 -11.63 9.89 8.51
N ILE A 118 -11.49 10.14 7.19
CA ILE A 118 -11.23 11.48 6.65
C ILE A 118 -12.56 12.15 6.25
N PRO A 119 -12.91 13.30 6.84
CA PRO A 119 -14.17 13.96 6.53
C PRO A 119 -14.27 14.34 5.05
N ARG A 120 -15.34 13.87 4.39
CA ARG A 120 -15.66 14.14 2.98
C ARG A 120 -14.59 13.64 2.00
N ALA A 121 -13.78 12.65 2.38
CA ALA A 121 -12.88 12.02 1.42
C ALA A 121 -13.67 11.37 0.28
N GLU A 122 -13.19 11.56 -0.93
CA GLU A 122 -13.56 10.73 -2.06
C GLU A 122 -12.82 9.38 -1.97
N TYR A 123 -13.42 8.31 -2.46
CA TYR A 123 -12.84 6.97 -2.46
C TYR A 123 -12.98 6.32 -3.83
N ARG A 124 -11.89 5.72 -4.32
CA ARG A 124 -11.83 4.95 -5.55
C ARG A 124 -11.04 3.67 -5.32
N GLU A 125 -11.63 2.53 -5.66
CA GLU A 125 -11.01 1.21 -5.54
C GLU A 125 -10.61 0.70 -6.92
N PHE A 126 -9.42 0.11 -7.02
CA PHE A 126 -8.83 -0.42 -8.24
C PHE A 126 -8.55 -1.92 -8.07
N ASP A 127 -8.72 -2.68 -9.15
CA ASP A 127 -8.31 -4.09 -9.20
C ASP A 127 -6.79 -4.18 -9.51
N ALA A 128 -5.98 -3.65 -8.59
CA ALA A 128 -4.53 -3.53 -8.69
C ALA A 128 -3.86 -3.88 -7.35
N GLY A 129 -2.56 -4.21 -7.40
CA GLY A 129 -1.72 -4.36 -6.21
C GLY A 129 -1.26 -3.01 -5.65
N HIS A 130 -0.36 -3.04 -4.66
CA HIS A 130 0.21 -1.85 -4.03
C HIS A 130 0.81 -0.85 -5.03
N ALA A 131 1.38 -1.34 -6.13
CA ALA A 131 2.01 -0.55 -7.18
C ALA A 131 0.98 -0.01 -8.20
N LEU A 132 -0.14 0.57 -7.72
CA LEU A 132 -1.23 1.10 -8.57
C LEU A 132 -0.74 1.97 -9.74
N PRO A 133 0.17 2.95 -9.56
CA PRO A 133 0.63 3.77 -10.68
C PRO A 133 1.32 2.99 -11.81
N ALA A 134 1.86 1.81 -11.51
CA ALA A 134 2.50 0.93 -12.50
C ALA A 134 1.51 -0.10 -13.09
N GLU A 135 0.53 -0.57 -12.32
CA GLU A 135 -0.41 -1.61 -12.78
C GLU A 135 -1.62 -1.03 -13.52
N ASP A 136 -2.13 0.13 -13.11
CA ASP A 136 -3.20 0.87 -13.81
C ASP A 136 -2.84 2.35 -13.89
N SER A 137 -1.80 2.65 -14.69
CA SER A 137 -1.35 4.03 -14.89
C SER A 137 -2.43 4.93 -15.46
N ALA A 138 -3.28 4.41 -16.35
CA ALA A 138 -4.33 5.20 -16.99
C ALA A 138 -5.43 5.60 -15.99
N GLY A 139 -5.97 4.63 -15.24
CA GLY A 139 -6.98 4.89 -14.21
C GLY A 139 -6.45 5.76 -13.08
N PHE A 140 -5.20 5.52 -12.64
CA PHE A 140 -4.54 6.37 -11.65
C PHE A 140 -4.45 7.83 -12.13
N VAL A 141 -3.92 8.06 -13.33
CA VAL A 141 -3.75 9.40 -13.90
C VAL A 141 -5.09 10.09 -14.10
N GLU A 142 -6.11 9.38 -14.59
CA GLU A 142 -7.44 9.92 -14.79
C GLU A 142 -8.02 10.50 -13.49
N VAL A 143 -8.04 9.70 -12.42
CA VAL A 143 -8.61 10.14 -11.13
C VAL A 143 -7.81 11.30 -10.54
N VAL A 144 -6.47 11.23 -10.58
CA VAL A 144 -5.62 12.31 -10.06
C VAL A 144 -5.84 13.61 -10.86
N ALA A 145 -5.87 13.53 -12.19
CA ALA A 145 -6.08 14.71 -13.04
C ALA A 145 -7.47 15.32 -12.85
N GLU A 146 -8.52 14.50 -12.75
CA GLU A 146 -9.88 14.95 -12.49
C GLU A 146 -9.99 15.65 -11.13
N PHE A 147 -9.43 15.02 -10.09
CA PHE A 147 -9.43 15.56 -8.73
C PHE A 147 -8.69 16.90 -8.64
N LEU A 148 -7.49 16.98 -9.21
CA LEU A 148 -6.73 18.23 -9.28
C LEU A 148 -7.43 19.30 -10.14
N GLY A 149 -8.16 18.90 -11.18
CA GLY A 149 -8.99 19.79 -12.00
C GLY A 149 -10.12 20.44 -11.22
N ARG A 150 -10.80 19.69 -10.34
CA ARG A 150 -11.89 20.20 -9.47
C ARG A 150 -11.38 21.05 -8.31
N HIS A 151 -10.17 20.79 -7.82
CA HIS A 151 -9.61 21.41 -6.61
C HIS A 151 -8.39 22.29 -6.87
N ARG A 152 -8.27 22.89 -8.06
CA ARG A 152 -7.18 23.83 -8.36
C ARG A 152 -7.12 24.92 -7.29
N ILE A 153 -5.94 25.12 -6.72
CA ILE A 153 -5.67 26.28 -5.88
C ILE A 153 -5.71 27.48 -6.82
N SER A 154 -6.73 28.33 -6.68
CA SER A 154 -6.70 29.66 -7.31
C SER A 154 -5.49 30.40 -6.76
N ALA A 155 -4.55 30.73 -7.65
CA ALA A 155 -3.39 31.56 -7.34
C ALA A 155 -3.81 33.01 -7.05
#